data_AF-A0A961GSY5-F1
#
_entry.id   AF-A0A961GSY5-F1
#
_cell.length_a   1.000
_cell.length_b   1.000
_cell.length_c   1.000
_cell.angle_alpha   90.00
_cell.angle_beta   90.00
_cell.angle_gamma   90.00
#
_symmetry.space_group_name_H-M   'P 1'
#
loop_
_entity.id
_entity.type
_entity.pdbx_description
1 polymer ?
#
loop_
_entity_poly.entity_id
_entity_poly.type
_entity_poly.pdbx_seq_one_letter_code
_entity_poly.pdbx_strand_id
1 'polypeptide(L)'
;MGGAGGAETIEIGDVRAVRDLMRSSDHDDRRVALSVLRSYQGRRATPEAMSAALVAAGVSFPWVPGMSADTSELFVRLTFAAPQLVHVSEFERAYMLSAERGRRAVLRALALRSDPAGLEAVLHLMGPDGPGDLLPAPSEGMLSPLLVVPGVERLATPLASAVTRRGWSEHAVEMITAMGRLGLLDPVRTEALVAVLAPLVVELADTCDRRCSARVMGTASRSDDSFSDPSRVDRRRLVSLLPLLAELGGSRASGALWRTLACADPRASAAAAVALCSAGEGVAPERLALLCRDPLARSQLFEGLLGMGREFLLPQWALEQAEVAEAMLVGWLASAAQLRSAPDEIEHRGVLHGGPGGERGAIHVFGFRVNAPHWAHERDWMLGVVGPFDPDALFTSTPGEEFVVGSLYESATSGDPTHEAHELMRSMRDTRDGPLR
;
A
#
# COMPACT_ATOMS: atom_id res chain seq x y z
N MET A 1 -7.06 44.27 -25.13
CA MET A 1 -6.04 43.96 -26.15
C MET A 1 -4.71 43.92 -25.44
N GLY A 2 -4.03 42.82 -25.17
CA GLY A 2 -4.01 41.50 -25.80
C GLY A 2 -2.54 41.10 -25.86
N GLY A 3 -2.02 40.54 -24.77
CA GLY A 3 -0.63 40.06 -24.66
C GLY A 3 -0.63 38.77 -23.87
N ALA A 4 -0.97 37.66 -24.54
CA ALA A 4 -0.78 36.34 -24.01
C ALA A 4 0.73 36.10 -23.86
N GLY A 5 1.21 35.98 -22.62
CA GLY A 5 2.57 35.53 -22.33
C GLY A 5 2.74 34.10 -22.85
N GLY A 6 3.40 33.96 -24.00
CA GLY A 6 3.76 32.66 -24.54
C GLY A 6 4.65 31.95 -23.54
N ALA A 7 4.24 30.78 -23.06
CA ALA A 7 5.09 29.94 -22.25
C ALA A 7 6.32 29.55 -23.07
N GLU A 8 7.46 30.18 -22.76
CA GLU A 8 8.73 29.95 -23.43
C GLU A 8 9.10 28.46 -23.35
N THR A 9 9.32 27.84 -24.50
CA THR A 9 9.67 26.42 -24.62
C THR A 9 11.13 26.24 -24.21
N ILE A 10 11.43 25.19 -23.45
CA ILE A 10 12.80 24.89 -22.98
C ILE A 10 13.62 24.37 -24.16
N GLU A 11 14.74 25.02 -24.42
CA GLU A 11 15.66 24.69 -25.50
C GLU A 11 16.87 23.89 -25.01
N ILE A 12 17.61 23.29 -25.95
CA ILE A 12 18.81 22.50 -25.61
C ILE A 12 19.88 23.33 -24.87
N GLY A 13 19.99 24.63 -25.18
CA GLY A 13 20.90 25.56 -24.52
C GLY A 13 20.60 25.71 -23.04
N ASP A 14 19.31 25.79 -22.68
CA ASP A 14 18.84 25.91 -21.31
C ASP A 14 19.24 24.70 -20.46
N VAL A 15 19.00 23.50 -21.00
CA VAL A 15 19.33 22.24 -20.31
C VAL A 15 20.85 22.09 -20.14
N ARG A 16 21.63 22.47 -21.15
CA ARG A 16 23.10 22.43 -21.08
C ARG A 16 23.64 23.43 -20.05
N ALA A 17 23.10 24.64 -20.01
CA ALA A 17 23.49 25.66 -19.03
C ALA A 17 23.21 25.19 -17.59
N VAL A 18 22.02 24.64 -17.33
CA VAL A 18 21.68 24.06 -16.02
C VAL A 18 22.63 22.91 -15.66
N ARG A 19 22.89 22.00 -16.59
CA ARG A 19 23.81 20.87 -16.37
C ARG A 19 25.23 21.34 -16.04
N ASP A 20 25.73 22.35 -16.75
CA ASP A 20 27.08 22.85 -16.56
C ASP A 20 27.21 23.62 -15.22
N LEU A 21 26.19 24.40 -14.83
CA LEU A 21 26.12 25.00 -13.49
C LEU A 21 26.02 23.94 -12.38
N MET A 22 25.25 22.86 -12.58
CA MET A 22 25.18 21.74 -11.64
C MET A 22 26.53 21.04 -11.43
N ARG A 23 27.47 21.15 -12.39
CA ARG A 23 28.84 20.62 -12.28
C ARG A 23 29.82 21.60 -11.63
N SER A 24 29.42 22.85 -11.42
CA SER A 24 30.25 23.85 -10.76
C SER A 24 30.70 23.35 -9.38
N SER A 25 31.93 23.68 -9.00
CA SER A 25 32.43 23.49 -7.64
C SER A 25 31.76 24.43 -6.65
N ASP A 26 31.22 25.55 -7.11
CA ASP A 26 30.48 26.50 -6.29
C ASP A 26 29.12 25.92 -5.87
N HIS A 27 28.84 26.02 -4.57
CA HIS A 27 27.60 25.59 -3.98
C HIS A 27 26.39 26.42 -4.42
N ASP A 28 26.56 27.73 -4.55
CA ASP A 28 25.45 28.63 -4.85
C ASP A 28 25.01 28.50 -6.31
N ASP A 29 25.96 28.27 -7.22
CA ASP A 29 25.69 27.89 -8.61
C ASP A 29 24.80 26.65 -8.70
N ARG A 30 25.13 25.59 -7.93
CA ARG A 30 24.33 24.36 -7.92
C ARG A 30 22.93 24.59 -7.36
N ARG A 31 22.78 25.45 -6.35
CA ARG A 31 21.46 25.84 -5.81
C ARG A 31 20.62 26.60 -6.84
N VAL A 32 21.23 27.54 -7.55
CA VAL A 32 20.57 28.30 -8.62
C VAL A 32 20.14 27.35 -9.74
N ALA A 33 21.04 26.50 -10.21
CA ALA A 33 20.75 25.53 -11.27
C ALA A 33 19.57 24.62 -10.91
N LEU A 34 19.49 24.17 -9.66
CA LEU A 34 18.40 23.34 -9.18
C LEU A 34 17.07 24.10 -9.09
N SER A 35 17.10 25.37 -8.69
CA SER A 35 15.91 26.25 -8.72
C SER A 35 15.42 26.43 -10.15
N VAL A 36 16.32 26.63 -11.10
CA VAL A 36 16.00 26.73 -12.52
C VAL A 36 15.40 25.42 -13.04
N LEU A 37 16.02 24.27 -12.75
CA LEU A 37 15.51 22.95 -13.16
C LEU A 37 14.12 22.66 -12.59
N ARG A 38 13.82 23.13 -11.37
CA ARG A 38 12.48 23.05 -10.78
C ARG A 38 11.48 23.94 -11.49
N SER A 39 11.88 25.14 -11.92
CA SER A 39 11.03 26.04 -12.70
C SER A 39 10.66 25.48 -14.09
N TYR A 40 11.44 24.50 -14.58
CA TYR A 40 11.17 23.81 -15.84
C TYR A 40 10.08 22.74 -15.74
N GLN A 41 9.73 22.30 -14.53
CA GLN A 41 8.77 21.21 -14.34
C GLN A 41 7.38 21.61 -14.87
N GLY A 42 6.82 20.78 -15.75
CA GLY A 42 5.52 21.03 -16.38
C GLY A 42 5.55 21.96 -17.61
N ARG A 43 6.71 22.53 -17.97
CA ARG A 43 6.88 23.30 -19.21
C ARG A 43 7.15 22.37 -20.39
N ARG A 44 6.86 22.84 -21.61
CA ARG A 44 7.22 22.15 -22.85
C ARG A 44 8.71 22.31 -23.12
N ALA A 45 9.34 21.28 -23.65
CA ALA A 45 10.74 21.27 -24.07
C ALA A 45 10.85 20.80 -25.53
N THR A 46 11.89 21.23 -26.24
CA THR A 46 12.18 20.71 -27.58
C THR A 46 12.73 19.27 -27.50
N PRO A 47 12.59 18.45 -28.57
CA PRO A 47 13.13 17.09 -28.59
C PRO A 47 14.63 17.04 -28.25
N GLU A 48 15.40 18.02 -28.73
CA GLU A 48 16.83 18.16 -28.48
C GLU A 48 17.11 18.48 -27.01
N ALA A 49 16.27 19.32 -26.39
CA ALA A 49 16.36 19.62 -24.96
C ALA A 49 16.03 18.40 -24.10
N MET A 50 15.00 17.64 -24.45
CA MET A 50 14.64 16.39 -23.75
C MET A 50 15.75 15.35 -23.85
N SER A 51 16.33 15.18 -25.04
CA SER A 51 17.47 14.28 -25.27
C SER A 51 18.69 14.69 -24.44
N ALA A 52 18.99 15.99 -24.38
CA ALA A 52 20.04 16.54 -23.52
C ALA A 52 19.74 16.34 -22.02
N ALA A 53 18.47 16.38 -21.62
CA ALA A 53 18.05 16.13 -20.25
C ALA A 53 18.25 14.66 -19.86
N LEU A 54 17.93 13.71 -20.75
CA LEU A 54 18.21 12.28 -20.51
C LEU A 54 19.72 12.01 -20.39
N VAL A 55 20.56 12.70 -21.18
CA VAL A 55 22.02 12.64 -21.02
C VAL A 55 22.43 13.20 -19.65
N ALA A 56 21.88 14.34 -19.23
CA ALA A 56 22.19 14.95 -17.94
C ALA A 56 21.72 14.09 -16.76
N ALA A 57 20.62 13.35 -16.90
CA ALA A 57 20.11 12.45 -15.86
C ALA A 57 21.07 11.31 -15.53
N GLY A 58 21.86 10.84 -16.51
CA GLY A 58 22.90 9.82 -16.30
C GLY A 58 24.21 10.33 -15.71
N VAL A 59 24.29 11.62 -15.34
CA VAL A 59 25.51 12.23 -14.79
C VAL A 59 25.39 12.31 -13.26
N SER A 60 26.46 11.97 -12.55
CA SER A 60 26.59 12.24 -11.12
C SER A 60 26.99 13.69 -10.89
N PHE A 61 26.24 14.41 -10.06
CA PHE A 61 26.52 15.79 -9.68
C PHE A 61 27.02 15.88 -8.23
N PRO A 62 27.86 16.86 -7.88
CA PRO A 62 28.26 17.11 -6.50
C PRO A 62 27.03 17.36 -5.61
N TRP A 63 27.07 16.82 -4.38
CA TRP A 63 25.98 16.97 -3.43
C TRP A 63 25.70 18.44 -3.08
N VAL A 64 24.43 18.75 -2.84
CA VAL A 64 23.94 20.06 -2.42
C VAL A 64 23.30 19.92 -1.03
N PRO A 65 23.88 20.53 0.03
CA PRO A 65 23.32 20.53 1.38
C PRO A 65 21.84 20.93 1.47
N GLY A 66 21.09 20.21 2.30
CA GLY A 66 19.68 20.51 2.57
C GLY A 66 18.70 20.05 1.48
N MET A 67 19.15 19.26 0.50
CA MET A 67 18.34 18.85 -0.63
C MET A 67 17.75 17.44 -0.49
N SER A 68 16.44 17.35 -0.69
CA SER A 68 15.68 16.09 -0.77
C SER A 68 15.38 15.63 -2.21
N ALA A 69 15.57 16.49 -3.21
CA ALA A 69 15.22 16.24 -4.61
C ALA A 69 16.37 15.59 -5.38
N ASP A 70 16.06 14.54 -6.14
CA ASP A 70 17.02 13.82 -6.97
C ASP A 70 17.16 14.50 -8.33
N THR A 71 18.38 14.92 -8.68
CA THR A 71 18.64 15.66 -9.91
C THR A 71 18.37 14.82 -11.16
N SER A 72 18.68 13.52 -11.13
CA SER A 72 18.41 12.62 -12.25
C SER A 72 16.91 12.53 -12.50
N GLU A 73 16.11 12.38 -11.43
CA GLU A 73 14.65 12.41 -11.52
C GLU A 73 14.13 13.72 -12.15
N LEU A 74 14.62 14.88 -11.71
CA LEU A 74 14.17 16.18 -12.21
C LEU A 74 14.46 16.40 -13.70
N PHE A 75 15.62 15.93 -14.19
CA PHE A 75 15.94 15.99 -15.62
C PHE A 75 15.03 15.09 -16.44
N VAL A 76 14.79 13.86 -16.00
CA VAL A 76 13.90 12.92 -16.73
C VAL A 76 12.46 13.45 -16.77
N ARG A 77 11.99 14.12 -15.71
CA ARG A 77 10.64 14.71 -15.67
C ARG A 77 10.38 15.76 -16.75
N LEU A 78 11.42 16.36 -17.35
CA LEU A 78 11.26 17.26 -18.50
C LEU A 78 10.66 16.57 -19.72
N THR A 79 10.79 15.24 -19.81
CA THR A 79 10.23 14.47 -20.92
C THR A 79 8.76 14.10 -20.71
N PHE A 80 8.19 14.26 -19.51
CA PHE A 80 6.87 13.70 -19.17
C PHE A 80 5.71 14.27 -20.00
N ALA A 81 5.83 15.51 -20.49
CA ALA A 81 4.77 16.15 -21.27
C ALA A 81 4.65 15.60 -22.69
N ALA A 82 5.74 15.10 -23.28
CA ALA A 82 5.74 14.52 -24.62
C ALA A 82 6.91 13.51 -24.81
N PRO A 83 6.94 12.41 -24.03
CA PRO A 83 8.06 11.47 -24.02
C PRO A 83 8.24 10.75 -25.36
N GLN A 84 7.22 10.72 -26.21
CA GLN A 84 7.24 10.16 -27.57
C GLN A 84 8.17 10.92 -28.53
N LEU A 85 8.53 12.17 -28.22
CA LEU A 85 9.42 12.98 -29.07
C LEU A 85 10.90 12.56 -29.01
N VAL A 86 11.26 11.71 -28.04
CA VAL A 86 12.62 11.19 -27.87
C VAL A 86 12.65 9.70 -28.20
N HIS A 87 13.75 9.22 -28.77
CA HIS A 87 13.89 7.81 -29.11
C HIS A 87 14.06 6.94 -27.86
N VAL A 88 13.49 5.72 -27.86
CA VAL A 88 13.47 4.80 -26.70
C VAL A 88 14.88 4.42 -26.21
N SER A 89 15.84 4.28 -27.12
CA SER A 89 17.23 3.97 -26.76
C SER A 89 17.90 5.03 -25.88
N GLU A 90 17.43 6.29 -25.92
CA GLU A 90 17.93 7.33 -25.03
C GLU A 90 17.42 7.15 -23.60
N PHE A 91 16.17 6.69 -23.44
CA PHE A 91 15.61 6.32 -22.15
C PHE A 91 16.32 5.10 -21.58
N GLU A 92 16.54 4.05 -22.38
CA GLU A 92 17.28 2.86 -21.96
C GLU A 92 18.70 3.22 -21.48
N ARG A 93 19.41 4.05 -22.23
CA ARG A 93 20.72 4.57 -21.81
C ARG A 93 20.63 5.36 -20.50
N ALA A 94 19.65 6.25 -20.37
CA ALA A 94 19.45 7.02 -19.15
C ALA A 94 19.13 6.11 -17.95
N TYR A 95 18.33 5.06 -18.15
CA TYR A 95 18.02 4.06 -17.12
C TYR A 95 19.29 3.38 -16.59
N MET A 96 20.18 2.94 -17.50
CA MET A 96 21.42 2.26 -17.10
C MET A 96 22.37 3.14 -16.28
N LEU A 97 22.36 4.45 -16.52
CA LEU A 97 23.29 5.40 -15.90
C LEU A 97 22.72 6.12 -14.68
N SER A 98 21.39 6.10 -14.49
CA SER A 98 20.73 6.85 -13.43
C SER A 98 20.75 6.14 -12.08
N ALA A 99 20.69 6.93 -11.01
CA ALA A 99 20.37 6.45 -9.66
C ALA A 99 18.90 5.96 -9.56
N GLU A 100 18.54 5.31 -8.45
CA GLU A 100 17.25 4.64 -8.28
C GLU A 100 16.02 5.51 -8.60
N ARG A 101 15.97 6.76 -8.13
CA ARG A 101 14.84 7.66 -8.41
C ARG A 101 14.80 8.13 -9.86
N GLY A 102 15.97 8.35 -10.47
CA GLY A 102 16.09 8.59 -11.91
C GLY A 102 15.57 7.40 -12.74
N ARG A 103 15.95 6.17 -12.39
CA ARG A 103 15.43 4.94 -13.04
C ARG A 103 13.92 4.82 -12.93
N ARG A 104 13.35 5.15 -11.76
CA ARG A 104 11.90 5.18 -11.56
C ARG A 104 11.23 6.21 -12.48
N ALA A 105 11.81 7.42 -12.58
CA ALA A 105 11.32 8.45 -13.49
C ALA A 105 11.41 8.02 -14.95
N VAL A 106 12.45 7.27 -15.35
CA VAL A 106 12.60 6.75 -16.71
C VAL A 106 11.51 5.72 -17.01
N LEU A 107 11.25 4.76 -16.12
CA LEU A 107 10.14 3.81 -16.30
C LEU A 107 8.79 4.53 -16.42
N ARG A 108 8.58 5.57 -15.60
CA ARG A 108 7.38 6.42 -15.71
C ARG A 108 7.31 7.13 -17.06
N ALA A 109 8.40 7.72 -17.53
CA ALA A 109 8.45 8.42 -18.82
C ALA A 109 8.15 7.45 -19.97
N LEU A 110 8.74 6.26 -19.96
CA LEU A 110 8.47 5.20 -20.94
C LEU A 110 7.00 4.76 -20.91
N ALA A 111 6.41 4.60 -19.73
CA ALA A 111 4.98 4.30 -19.59
C ALA A 111 4.10 5.44 -20.16
N LEU A 112 4.43 6.70 -19.84
CA LEU A 112 3.71 7.89 -20.31
C LEU A 112 3.77 8.10 -21.83
N ARG A 113 4.67 7.42 -22.55
CA ARG A 113 4.65 7.39 -24.02
C ARG A 113 3.36 6.79 -24.55
N SER A 114 2.79 5.83 -23.80
CA SER A 114 1.56 5.12 -24.16
C SER A 114 1.55 4.64 -25.63
N ASP A 115 2.71 4.17 -26.11
CA ASP A 115 2.92 3.65 -27.45
C ASP A 115 3.63 2.27 -27.42
N PRO A 116 3.60 1.50 -28.52
CA PRO A 116 4.25 0.18 -28.57
C PRO A 116 5.76 0.23 -28.28
N ALA A 117 6.44 1.30 -28.68
CA ALA A 117 7.88 1.45 -28.43
C ALA A 117 8.19 1.58 -26.93
N GLY A 118 7.39 2.35 -26.19
CA GLY A 118 7.49 2.48 -24.74
C GLY A 118 7.19 1.16 -24.03
N LEU A 119 6.19 0.41 -24.50
CA LEU A 119 5.89 -0.93 -23.99
C LEU A 119 7.06 -1.90 -24.20
N GLU A 120 7.63 -1.99 -25.40
CA GLU A 120 8.79 -2.85 -25.66
C GLU A 120 9.98 -2.49 -24.78
N ALA A 121 10.26 -1.20 -24.58
CA ALA A 121 11.35 -0.76 -23.71
C ALA A 121 11.09 -1.18 -22.25
N VAL A 122 9.87 -1.05 -21.74
CA VAL A 122 9.53 -1.51 -20.38
C VAL A 122 9.63 -3.03 -20.27
N LEU A 123 9.15 -3.77 -21.27
CA LEU A 123 9.30 -5.24 -21.34
C LEU A 123 10.76 -5.66 -21.35
N HIS A 124 11.61 -4.95 -22.09
CA HIS A 124 13.05 -5.19 -22.10
C HIS A 124 13.67 -4.91 -20.73
N LEU A 125 13.40 -3.75 -20.13
CA LEU A 125 14.00 -3.35 -18.85
C LEU A 125 13.56 -4.20 -17.65
N MET A 126 12.31 -4.70 -17.66
CA MET A 126 11.77 -5.57 -16.62
C MET A 126 11.93 -7.06 -16.92
N GLY A 127 12.25 -7.40 -18.17
CA GLY A 127 12.31 -8.78 -18.65
C GLY A 127 13.51 -9.56 -18.12
N PRO A 128 13.55 -10.88 -18.38
CA PRO A 128 14.63 -11.76 -17.92
C PRO A 128 15.99 -11.38 -18.51
N ASP A 129 16.03 -10.86 -19.73
CA ASP A 129 17.24 -10.41 -20.42
C ASP A 129 17.59 -8.94 -20.11
N GLY A 130 16.75 -8.28 -19.31
CA GLY A 130 16.93 -6.89 -18.92
C GLY A 130 17.90 -6.72 -17.76
N PRO A 131 18.28 -5.46 -17.44
CA PRO A 131 19.03 -5.11 -16.24
C PRO A 131 18.17 -5.25 -14.97
N GLY A 132 17.69 -6.47 -14.69
CA GLY A 132 16.75 -6.76 -13.62
C GLY A 132 17.21 -6.29 -12.24
N ASP A 133 18.51 -6.39 -11.95
CA ASP A 133 19.10 -5.93 -10.68
C ASP A 133 19.00 -4.42 -10.46
N LEU A 134 18.74 -3.66 -11.52
CA LEU A 134 18.58 -2.20 -11.46
C LEU A 134 17.12 -1.76 -11.27
N LEU A 135 16.16 -2.69 -11.23
CA LEU A 135 14.74 -2.36 -11.11
C LEU A 135 14.48 -1.57 -9.81
N PRO A 136 14.06 -0.30 -9.90
CA PRO A 136 13.85 0.54 -8.72
C PRO A 136 12.61 0.11 -7.95
N ALA A 137 12.50 0.51 -6.67
CA ALA A 137 11.21 0.41 -5.99
C ALA A 137 10.17 1.24 -6.76
N PRO A 138 8.97 0.70 -7.03
CA PRO A 138 7.95 1.38 -7.82
C PRO A 138 7.33 2.55 -7.06
N SER A 139 6.65 3.42 -7.79
CA SER A 139 5.72 4.42 -7.23
C SER A 139 4.32 4.19 -7.73
N GLU A 140 3.35 4.73 -7.00
CA GLU A 140 1.93 4.63 -7.33
C GLU A 140 1.65 5.02 -8.78
N GLY A 141 0.87 4.18 -9.47
CA GLY A 141 0.47 4.39 -10.85
C GLY A 141 1.62 4.41 -11.87
N MET A 142 2.87 4.09 -11.51
CA MET A 142 4.05 4.27 -12.38
C MET A 142 3.85 3.71 -13.79
N LEU A 143 3.32 2.49 -13.90
CA LEU A 143 3.12 1.78 -15.17
C LEU A 143 1.68 1.83 -15.70
N SER A 144 0.73 2.44 -14.96
CA SER A 144 -0.69 2.45 -15.35
C SER A 144 -1.00 3.04 -16.74
N PRO A 145 -0.24 4.02 -17.29
CA PRO A 145 -0.49 4.52 -18.64
C PRO A 145 -0.26 3.48 -19.75
N LEU A 146 0.39 2.35 -19.45
CA LEU A 146 0.55 1.25 -20.40
C LEU A 146 -0.72 0.42 -20.57
N LEU A 147 -1.68 0.48 -19.64
CA LEU A 147 -2.91 -0.33 -19.69
C LEU A 147 -3.76 -0.12 -20.94
N VAL A 148 -3.58 1.03 -21.63
CA VAL A 148 -4.28 1.35 -22.87
C VAL A 148 -3.50 0.96 -24.14
N VAL A 149 -2.26 0.45 -23.99
CA VAL A 149 -1.38 0.12 -25.11
C VAL A 149 -1.63 -1.31 -25.58
N PRO A 150 -1.87 -1.54 -26.89
CA PRO A 150 -1.99 -2.91 -27.42
C PRO A 150 -0.75 -3.74 -27.12
N GLY A 151 -0.94 -4.97 -26.62
CA GLY A 151 0.15 -5.87 -26.24
C GLY A 151 0.58 -5.77 -24.78
N VAL A 152 -0.01 -4.88 -23.99
CA VAL A 152 0.34 -4.67 -22.57
C VAL A 152 0.22 -5.96 -21.73
N GLU A 153 -0.62 -6.91 -22.14
CA GLU A 153 -0.77 -8.20 -21.46
C GLU A 153 0.53 -9.02 -21.40
N ARG A 154 1.52 -8.70 -22.25
CA ARG A 154 2.87 -9.28 -22.18
C ARG A 154 3.65 -8.89 -20.91
N LEU A 155 3.25 -7.82 -20.22
CA LEU A 155 3.86 -7.43 -18.94
C LEU A 155 3.47 -8.36 -17.78
N ALA A 156 2.45 -9.21 -17.94
CA ALA A 156 2.00 -10.13 -16.90
C ALA A 156 3.17 -10.98 -16.32
N THR A 157 4.00 -11.56 -17.18
CA THR A 157 5.11 -12.42 -16.75
C THR A 157 6.25 -11.64 -16.06
N PRO A 158 6.76 -10.52 -16.59
CA PRO A 158 7.69 -9.65 -15.86
C PRO A 158 7.15 -9.17 -14.51
N LEU A 159 5.86 -8.81 -14.44
CA LEU A 159 5.23 -8.36 -13.19
C LEU A 159 5.16 -9.49 -12.15
N ALA A 160 4.76 -10.70 -12.55
CA ALA A 160 4.75 -11.86 -11.66
C ALA A 160 6.16 -12.18 -11.13
N SER A 161 7.18 -12.04 -11.96
CA SER A 161 8.58 -12.21 -11.55
C SER A 161 9.04 -11.10 -10.60
N ALA A 162 8.53 -9.88 -10.78
CA ALA A 162 8.87 -8.73 -9.94
C ALA A 162 8.20 -8.77 -8.55
N VAL A 163 7.12 -9.53 -8.34
CA VAL A 163 6.39 -9.60 -7.04
C VAL A 163 7.31 -9.87 -5.85
N THR A 164 8.36 -10.66 -6.03
CA THR A 164 9.31 -11.01 -4.96
C THR A 164 10.27 -9.86 -4.59
N ARG A 165 10.38 -8.86 -5.46
CA ARG A 165 11.28 -7.71 -5.30
C ARG A 165 10.71 -6.69 -4.32
N ARG A 166 11.61 -5.97 -3.65
CA ARG A 166 11.24 -4.95 -2.66
C ARG A 166 10.33 -3.89 -3.27
N GLY A 167 9.16 -3.69 -2.66
CA GLY A 167 8.17 -2.68 -3.05
C GLY A 167 7.27 -3.06 -4.23
N TRP A 168 7.55 -4.18 -4.92
CA TRP A 168 6.85 -4.57 -6.14
C TRP A 168 5.60 -5.41 -5.93
N SER A 169 5.44 -6.11 -4.80
CA SER A 169 4.30 -7.00 -4.56
C SER A 169 2.95 -6.33 -4.79
N GLU A 170 2.71 -5.17 -4.16
CA GLU A 170 1.44 -4.44 -4.27
C GLU A 170 1.24 -3.86 -5.67
N HIS A 171 2.26 -3.22 -6.23
CA HIS A 171 2.18 -2.60 -7.55
C HIS A 171 2.00 -3.62 -8.68
N ALA A 172 2.64 -4.79 -8.58
CA ALA A 172 2.46 -5.88 -9.53
C ALA A 172 1.06 -6.48 -9.41
N VAL A 173 0.57 -6.68 -8.18
CA VAL A 173 -0.82 -7.13 -7.94
C VAL A 173 -1.83 -6.17 -8.54
N GLU A 174 -1.71 -4.87 -8.23
CA GLU A 174 -2.60 -3.83 -8.76
C GLU A 174 -2.64 -3.83 -10.29
N MET A 175 -1.47 -3.91 -10.94
CA MET A 175 -1.36 -3.91 -12.39
C MET A 175 -1.95 -5.18 -13.01
N ILE A 176 -1.68 -6.36 -12.44
CA ILE A 176 -2.22 -7.64 -12.95
C ILE A 176 -3.74 -7.70 -12.74
N THR A 177 -4.25 -7.28 -11.58
CA THR A 177 -5.69 -7.16 -11.32
C THR A 177 -6.35 -6.19 -12.30
N ALA A 178 -5.72 -5.04 -12.59
CA ALA A 178 -6.23 -4.12 -13.60
C ALA A 178 -6.30 -4.77 -14.99
N MET A 179 -5.28 -5.56 -15.38
CA MET A 179 -5.30 -6.32 -16.64
C MET A 179 -6.44 -7.34 -16.69
N GLY A 180 -6.67 -8.06 -15.59
CA GLY A 180 -7.78 -9.02 -15.46
C GLY A 180 -9.14 -8.36 -15.66
N ARG A 181 -9.39 -7.26 -14.95
CA ARG A 181 -10.64 -6.47 -15.05
C ARG A 181 -10.88 -5.88 -16.43
N LEU A 182 -9.82 -5.54 -17.16
CA LEU A 182 -9.88 -5.06 -18.53
C LEU A 182 -10.02 -6.19 -19.57
N GLY A 183 -10.03 -7.46 -19.14
CA GLY A 183 -10.14 -8.62 -20.04
C GLY A 183 -8.89 -8.85 -20.90
N LEU A 184 -7.72 -8.37 -20.45
CA LEU A 184 -6.46 -8.46 -21.20
C LEU A 184 -5.73 -9.80 -20.99
N LEU A 185 -6.12 -10.57 -19.97
CA LEU A 185 -5.52 -11.85 -19.63
C LEU A 185 -6.33 -12.99 -20.24
N ASP A 186 -5.74 -13.71 -21.21
CA ASP A 186 -6.31 -14.93 -21.75
C ASP A 186 -6.04 -16.14 -20.83
N PRO A 187 -6.73 -17.29 -21.02
CA PRO A 187 -6.56 -18.46 -20.16
C PRO A 187 -5.12 -18.98 -20.08
N VAL A 188 -4.33 -18.84 -21.15
CA VAL A 188 -2.93 -19.30 -21.20
C VAL A 188 -2.06 -18.42 -20.30
N ARG A 189 -2.23 -17.10 -20.36
CA ARG A 189 -1.51 -16.16 -19.50
C ARG A 189 -1.96 -16.27 -18.05
N THR A 190 -3.24 -16.45 -17.79
CA THR A 190 -3.77 -16.70 -16.44
C THR A 190 -3.13 -17.93 -15.82
N GLU A 191 -3.05 -19.05 -16.55
CA GLU A 191 -2.39 -20.27 -16.06
C GLU A 191 -0.89 -20.04 -15.81
N ALA A 192 -0.21 -19.29 -16.68
CA ALA A 192 1.21 -18.96 -16.49
C ALA A 192 1.45 -18.09 -15.25
N LEU A 193 0.56 -17.12 -14.98
CA LEU A 193 0.60 -16.30 -13.76
C LEU A 193 0.40 -17.17 -12.52
N VAL A 194 -0.62 -18.02 -12.51
CA VAL A 194 -0.91 -18.93 -11.39
C VAL A 194 0.27 -19.89 -11.14
N ALA A 195 0.92 -20.39 -12.20
CA ALA A 195 2.08 -21.27 -12.09
C ALA A 195 3.28 -20.61 -11.36
N VAL A 196 3.39 -19.28 -11.41
CA VAL A 196 4.43 -18.51 -10.71
C VAL A 196 3.97 -18.08 -9.31
N LEU A 197 2.75 -17.56 -9.19
CA LEU A 197 2.25 -16.95 -7.97
C LEU A 197 1.83 -17.97 -6.90
N ALA A 198 1.25 -19.11 -7.29
CA ALA A 198 0.78 -20.11 -6.34
C ALA A 198 1.92 -20.72 -5.50
N PRO A 199 3.07 -21.15 -6.08
CA PRO A 199 4.22 -21.61 -5.28
C PRO A 199 4.77 -20.54 -4.33
N LEU A 200 4.82 -19.29 -4.78
CA LEU A 200 5.28 -18.17 -3.94
C LEU A 200 4.37 -17.96 -2.73
N VAL A 201 3.05 -18.02 -2.92
CA VAL A 201 2.07 -17.92 -1.83
C VAL A 201 2.26 -19.07 -0.82
N VAL A 202 2.50 -20.29 -1.29
CA VAL A 202 2.80 -21.44 -0.43
C VAL A 202 4.10 -21.21 0.36
N GLU A 203 5.15 -20.71 -0.28
CA GLU A 203 6.42 -20.41 0.39
C GLU A 203 6.28 -19.32 1.48
N LEU A 204 5.52 -18.27 1.19
CA LEU A 204 5.23 -17.19 2.14
C LEU A 204 4.38 -17.70 3.31
N ALA A 205 3.41 -18.56 3.05
CA ALA A 205 2.60 -19.25 4.05
C ALA A 205 3.48 -20.12 4.98
N ASP A 206 4.36 -20.94 4.42
CA ASP A 206 5.31 -21.76 5.18
C ASP A 206 6.25 -20.89 6.03
N THR A 207 6.67 -19.73 5.50
CA THR A 207 7.51 -18.77 6.22
C THR A 207 6.77 -18.17 7.41
N CYS A 208 5.49 -17.83 7.23
CA CYS A 208 4.64 -17.36 8.33
C CYS A 208 4.52 -18.44 9.43
N ASP A 209 4.27 -19.70 9.05
CA ASP A 209 4.13 -20.82 10.00
C ASP A 209 5.42 -21.06 10.80
N ARG A 210 6.59 -21.05 10.14
CA ARG A 210 7.89 -21.17 10.81
C ARG A 210 8.11 -20.06 11.83
N ARG A 211 7.72 -18.83 11.51
CA ARG A 211 7.88 -17.67 12.42
C ARG A 211 6.87 -17.69 13.57
N CYS A 212 5.63 -18.10 13.33
CA CYS A 212 4.65 -18.34 14.39
C CYS A 212 5.17 -19.39 15.37
N SER A 213 5.71 -20.50 14.86
CA SER A 213 6.29 -21.57 15.68
C SER A 213 7.49 -21.07 16.50
N ALA A 214 8.40 -20.29 15.90
CA ALA A 214 9.54 -19.73 16.59
C ALA A 214 9.15 -18.76 17.73
N ARG A 215 8.05 -18.00 17.56
CA ARG A 215 7.50 -17.15 18.63
C ARG A 215 6.96 -17.96 19.80
N VAL A 216 6.17 -19.00 19.51
CA VAL A 216 5.62 -19.89 20.54
C VAL A 216 6.74 -20.58 21.33
N MET A 217 7.82 -20.96 20.66
CA MET A 217 9.00 -21.59 21.30
C MET A 217 9.95 -20.59 21.98
N GLY A 218 9.68 -19.27 21.91
CA GLY A 218 10.57 -18.24 22.47
C GLY A 218 11.94 -18.13 21.78
N THR A 219 12.09 -18.70 20.59
CA THR A 219 13.36 -18.72 19.83
C THR A 219 13.46 -17.61 18.80
N ALA A 220 12.38 -16.84 18.58
CA ALA A 220 12.39 -15.70 17.70
C ALA A 220 13.16 -14.52 18.32
N SER A 221 14.22 -14.07 17.65
CA SER A 221 14.88 -12.80 17.98
C SER A 221 13.89 -11.66 17.73
N ARG A 222 13.50 -10.93 18.79
CA ARG A 222 12.75 -9.68 18.67
C ARG A 222 13.73 -8.64 18.11
N SER A 223 13.63 -8.34 16.81
CA SER A 223 14.38 -7.20 16.25
C SER A 223 13.86 -5.90 16.88
N ASP A 224 14.75 -5.09 17.44
CA ASP A 224 14.43 -3.80 18.09
C ASP A 224 13.74 -2.80 17.15
N ASP A 225 13.86 -3.00 15.84
CA ASP A 225 13.23 -2.15 14.85
C ASP A 225 11.86 -2.71 14.44
N SER A 226 10.81 -2.33 15.19
CA SER A 226 9.40 -2.70 14.95
C SER A 226 8.91 -2.40 13.53
N PHE A 227 9.61 -1.51 12.80
CA PHE A 227 9.34 -1.14 11.42
C PHE A 227 9.89 -2.13 10.38
N SER A 228 10.80 -3.02 10.78
CA SER A 228 11.49 -3.96 9.88
C SER A 228 11.20 -5.43 10.16
N ASP A 229 10.26 -5.75 11.08
CA ASP A 229 9.90 -7.13 11.44
C ASP A 229 9.61 -7.96 10.17
N PRO A 230 10.50 -8.90 9.79
CA PRO A 230 10.36 -9.64 8.56
C PRO A 230 9.05 -10.44 8.49
N SER A 231 8.48 -10.81 9.65
CA SER A 231 7.18 -11.50 9.73
C SER A 231 6.03 -10.62 9.22
N ARG A 232 6.08 -9.31 9.47
CA ARG A 232 5.07 -8.36 8.99
C ARG A 232 5.18 -8.15 7.49
N VAL A 233 6.41 -8.06 6.97
CA VAL A 233 6.66 -7.88 5.54
C VAL A 233 6.16 -9.07 4.74
N ASP A 234 6.51 -10.29 5.13
CA ASP A 234 6.10 -11.49 4.40
C ASP A 234 4.59 -11.75 4.51
N ARG A 235 3.99 -11.51 5.69
CA ARG A 235 2.54 -11.57 5.84
C ARG A 235 1.83 -10.55 4.95
N ARG A 236 2.32 -9.30 4.89
CA ARG A 236 1.73 -8.26 4.04
C ARG A 236 1.81 -8.65 2.56
N ARG A 237 2.95 -9.19 2.11
CA ARG A 237 3.10 -9.73 0.76
C ARG A 237 2.12 -10.86 0.49
N LEU A 238 2.04 -11.84 1.40
CA LEU A 238 1.12 -12.96 1.32
C LEU A 238 -0.32 -12.47 1.16
N VAL A 239 -0.80 -11.65 2.09
CA VAL A 239 -2.17 -11.12 2.10
C VAL A 239 -2.48 -10.32 0.83
N SER A 240 -1.52 -9.55 0.28
CA SER A 240 -1.72 -8.83 -0.98
C SER A 240 -1.94 -9.74 -2.19
N LEU A 241 -1.40 -10.97 -2.17
CA LEU A 241 -1.47 -11.90 -3.31
C LEU A 241 -2.74 -12.76 -3.32
N LEU A 242 -3.38 -12.97 -2.17
CA LEU A 242 -4.52 -13.90 -2.06
C LEU A 242 -5.74 -13.45 -2.89
N PRO A 243 -6.15 -12.16 -2.89
CA PRO A 243 -7.26 -11.71 -3.74
C PRO A 243 -6.97 -11.91 -5.23
N LEU A 244 -5.73 -11.65 -5.66
CA LEU A 244 -5.32 -11.87 -7.04
C LEU A 244 -5.39 -13.36 -7.42
N LEU A 245 -4.89 -14.27 -6.57
CA LEU A 245 -5.01 -15.71 -6.84
C LEU A 245 -6.48 -16.16 -6.91
N ALA A 246 -7.35 -15.62 -6.06
CA ALA A 246 -8.78 -15.93 -6.11
C ALA A 246 -9.42 -15.47 -7.43
N GLU A 247 -9.05 -14.28 -7.92
CA GLU A 247 -9.53 -13.75 -9.21
C GLU A 247 -9.01 -14.54 -10.42
N LEU A 248 -7.74 -14.97 -10.39
CA LEU A 248 -7.14 -15.79 -11.46
C LEU A 248 -7.73 -17.21 -11.50
N GLY A 249 -8.08 -17.77 -10.33
CA GLY A 249 -8.72 -19.08 -10.20
C GLY A 249 -7.86 -20.26 -10.64
N GLY A 250 -8.49 -21.43 -10.81
CA GLY A 250 -7.84 -22.68 -11.19
C GLY A 250 -7.35 -23.52 -10.00
N SER A 251 -7.12 -24.81 -10.24
CA SER A 251 -6.86 -25.80 -9.18
C SER A 251 -5.59 -25.51 -8.38
N ARG A 252 -4.55 -24.96 -9.02
CA ARG A 252 -3.31 -24.55 -8.36
C ARG A 252 -3.51 -23.33 -7.46
N ALA A 253 -4.28 -22.34 -7.90
CA ALA A 253 -4.63 -21.19 -7.09
C ALA A 253 -5.46 -21.62 -5.87
N SER A 254 -6.52 -22.41 -6.09
CA SER A 254 -7.32 -22.98 -5.01
C SER A 254 -6.44 -23.77 -4.03
N GLY A 255 -5.52 -24.61 -4.52
CA GLY A 255 -4.58 -25.35 -3.69
C GLY A 255 -3.70 -24.45 -2.79
N ALA A 256 -3.18 -23.35 -3.33
CA ALA A 256 -2.39 -22.38 -2.57
C ALA A 256 -3.24 -21.62 -1.54
N LEU A 257 -4.48 -21.25 -1.88
CA LEU A 257 -5.42 -20.63 -0.95
C LEU A 257 -5.78 -21.58 0.20
N TRP A 258 -6.09 -22.84 -0.09
CA TRP A 258 -6.35 -23.87 0.93
C TRP A 258 -5.14 -24.14 1.82
N ARG A 259 -3.93 -24.16 1.25
CA ARG A 259 -2.69 -24.25 2.04
C ARG A 259 -2.55 -23.06 2.98
N THR A 260 -2.86 -21.85 2.51
CA THR A 260 -2.78 -20.63 3.32
C THR A 260 -3.88 -20.59 4.40
N LEU A 261 -5.07 -21.11 4.12
CA LEU A 261 -6.11 -21.32 5.12
C LEU A 261 -5.64 -22.25 6.25
N ALA A 262 -4.74 -23.20 5.96
CA ALA A 262 -4.16 -24.08 6.97
C ALA A 262 -3.01 -23.44 7.79
N CYS A 263 -2.64 -22.19 7.52
CA CYS A 263 -1.60 -21.50 8.30
C CYS A 263 -1.94 -21.39 9.78
N ALA A 264 -0.89 -21.46 10.60
CA ALA A 264 -0.92 -21.20 12.03
C ALA A 264 -1.11 -19.71 12.34
N ASP A 265 -0.73 -18.83 11.41
CA ASP A 265 -1.01 -17.40 11.51
C ASP A 265 -2.51 -17.13 11.24
N PRO A 266 -3.30 -16.69 12.25
CA PRO A 266 -4.73 -16.52 12.10
C PRO A 266 -5.10 -15.43 11.08
N ARG A 267 -4.22 -14.43 10.88
CA ARG A 267 -4.47 -13.30 9.96
C ARG A 267 -4.23 -13.73 8.51
N ALA A 268 -3.16 -14.49 8.27
CA ALA A 268 -2.95 -15.11 6.95
C ALA A 268 -4.09 -16.07 6.62
N SER A 269 -4.51 -16.89 7.59
CA SER A 269 -5.63 -17.81 7.42
C SER A 269 -6.97 -17.09 7.19
N ALA A 270 -7.23 -15.98 7.88
CA ALA A 270 -8.43 -15.17 7.67
C ALA A 270 -8.47 -14.55 6.27
N ALA A 271 -7.36 -13.97 5.82
CA ALA A 271 -7.26 -13.44 4.46
C ALA A 271 -7.46 -14.53 3.39
N ALA A 272 -6.97 -15.75 3.62
CA ALA A 272 -7.21 -16.88 2.74
C ALA A 272 -8.67 -17.34 2.75
N ALA A 273 -9.35 -17.31 3.89
CA ALA A 273 -10.77 -17.60 3.98
C ALA A 273 -11.61 -16.59 3.16
N VAL A 274 -11.29 -15.29 3.28
CA VAL A 274 -11.93 -14.24 2.46
C VAL A 274 -11.69 -14.49 0.97
N ALA A 275 -10.45 -14.80 0.58
CA ALA A 275 -10.11 -15.09 -0.82
C ALA A 275 -10.85 -16.32 -1.36
N LEU A 276 -10.91 -17.43 -0.62
CA LEU A 276 -11.69 -18.62 -0.97
C LEU A 276 -13.19 -18.27 -1.13
N CYS A 277 -13.76 -17.55 -0.17
CA CYS A 277 -15.14 -17.12 -0.26
C CYS A 277 -15.41 -16.19 -1.46
N SER A 278 -14.45 -15.35 -1.84
CA SER A 278 -14.57 -14.51 -3.05
C SER A 278 -14.53 -15.31 -4.35
N ALA A 279 -13.80 -16.43 -4.36
CA ALA A 279 -13.77 -17.38 -5.47
C ALA A 279 -15.02 -18.31 -5.50
N GLY A 280 -15.98 -18.12 -4.59
CA GLY A 280 -17.17 -18.97 -4.49
C GLY A 280 -16.94 -20.30 -3.76
N GLU A 281 -15.74 -20.53 -3.22
CA GLU A 281 -15.42 -21.73 -2.44
C GLU A 281 -16.07 -21.64 -1.04
N GLY A 282 -16.43 -22.80 -0.49
CA GLY A 282 -17.00 -22.92 0.85
C GLY A 282 -15.93 -23.14 1.90
N VAL A 283 -15.89 -22.29 2.94
CA VAL A 283 -15.04 -22.50 4.13
C VAL A 283 -15.89 -23.09 5.25
N ALA A 284 -15.38 -24.11 5.92
CA ALA A 284 -16.10 -24.76 7.02
C ALA A 284 -16.45 -23.75 8.14
N PRO A 285 -17.71 -23.72 8.63
CA PRO A 285 -18.12 -22.80 9.69
C PRO A 285 -17.25 -22.89 10.96
N GLU A 286 -16.81 -24.09 11.32
CA GLU A 286 -15.94 -24.31 12.48
C GLU A 286 -14.57 -23.64 12.30
N ARG A 287 -14.07 -23.58 11.07
CA ARG A 287 -12.82 -22.87 10.76
C ARG A 287 -13.01 -21.36 10.87
N LEU A 288 -14.11 -20.82 10.35
CA LEU A 288 -14.44 -19.40 10.50
C LEU A 288 -14.61 -19.02 11.97
N ALA A 289 -15.30 -19.85 12.74
CA ALA A 289 -15.48 -19.64 14.18
C ALA A 289 -14.16 -19.68 14.97
N LEU A 290 -13.23 -20.57 14.60
CA LEU A 290 -11.90 -20.60 15.20
C LEU A 290 -11.12 -19.30 14.88
N LEU A 291 -11.17 -18.83 13.64
CA LEU A 291 -10.47 -17.61 13.22
C LEU A 291 -11.04 -16.35 13.88
N CYS A 292 -12.36 -16.30 14.09
CA CYS A 292 -13.02 -15.17 14.77
C CYS A 292 -12.58 -14.98 16.23
N ARG A 293 -11.85 -15.93 16.82
CA ARG A 293 -11.32 -15.81 18.19
C ARG A 293 -10.12 -14.87 18.30
N ASP A 294 -9.42 -14.59 17.19
CA ASP A 294 -8.39 -13.55 17.14
C ASP A 294 -9.07 -12.24 16.67
N PRO A 295 -9.05 -11.15 17.46
CA PRO A 295 -9.77 -9.92 17.12
C PRO A 295 -9.35 -9.30 15.79
N LEU A 296 -8.07 -9.39 15.40
CA LEU A 296 -7.60 -8.85 14.13
C LEU A 296 -7.99 -9.75 12.95
N ALA A 297 -7.93 -11.07 13.10
CA ALA A 297 -8.46 -12.00 12.11
C ALA A 297 -9.97 -11.84 11.94
N ARG A 298 -10.71 -11.61 13.04
CA ARG A 298 -12.15 -11.30 13.02
C ARG A 298 -12.43 -10.01 12.26
N SER A 299 -11.65 -8.94 12.48
CA SER A 299 -11.72 -7.70 11.72
C SER A 299 -11.60 -7.95 10.21
N GLN A 300 -10.58 -8.70 9.80
CA GLN A 300 -10.35 -9.03 8.39
C GLN A 300 -11.49 -9.87 7.79
N LEU A 301 -12.01 -10.86 8.53
CA LEU A 301 -13.15 -11.67 8.08
C LEU A 301 -14.41 -10.82 7.96
N PHE A 302 -14.67 -9.94 8.93
CA PHE A 302 -15.83 -9.05 8.92
C PHE A 302 -15.77 -8.10 7.72
N GLU A 303 -14.69 -7.35 7.54
CA GLU A 303 -14.52 -6.44 6.40
C GLU A 303 -14.64 -7.17 5.06
N GLY A 304 -13.94 -8.31 4.92
CA GLY A 304 -13.92 -9.08 3.69
C GLY A 304 -15.27 -9.69 3.33
N LEU A 305 -15.93 -10.36 4.28
CA LEU A 305 -17.20 -11.04 4.04
C LEU A 305 -18.36 -10.05 3.90
N LEU A 306 -18.37 -8.97 4.69
CA LEU A 306 -19.36 -7.91 4.57
C LEU A 306 -19.27 -7.22 3.20
N GLY A 307 -18.06 -6.91 2.74
CA GLY A 307 -17.83 -6.33 1.40
C GLY A 307 -18.36 -7.20 0.25
N MET A 308 -18.59 -8.49 0.50
CA MET A 308 -19.17 -9.44 -0.45
C MET A 308 -20.65 -9.76 -0.18
N GLY A 309 -21.27 -9.20 0.87
CA GLY A 309 -22.62 -9.57 1.32
C GLY A 309 -22.71 -11.03 1.82
N ARG A 310 -21.63 -11.53 2.42
CA ARG A 310 -21.49 -12.92 2.93
C ARG A 310 -21.24 -12.98 4.43
N GLU A 311 -21.59 -11.93 5.17
CA GLU A 311 -21.47 -11.86 6.62
C GLU A 311 -22.27 -12.97 7.35
N PHE A 312 -23.30 -13.51 6.72
CA PHE A 312 -24.07 -14.66 7.23
C PHE A 312 -23.23 -15.94 7.41
N LEU A 313 -22.02 -16.00 6.86
CA LEU A 313 -21.08 -17.10 7.08
C LEU A 313 -20.36 -17.01 8.44
N LEU A 314 -20.35 -15.83 9.05
CA LEU A 314 -19.75 -15.64 10.38
C LEU A 314 -20.62 -16.28 11.45
N PRO A 315 -20.02 -16.82 12.52
CA PRO A 315 -20.81 -17.30 13.64
C PRO A 315 -21.55 -16.13 14.28
N GLN A 316 -22.78 -16.38 14.73
CA GLN A 316 -23.67 -15.35 15.25
C GLN A 316 -23.05 -14.51 16.38
N TRP A 317 -22.29 -15.14 17.29
CA TRP A 317 -21.61 -14.43 18.38
C TRP A 317 -20.59 -13.40 17.86
N ALA A 318 -19.93 -13.65 16.73
CA ALA A 318 -18.94 -12.72 16.16
C ALA A 318 -19.60 -11.49 15.51
N LEU A 319 -20.93 -11.50 15.37
CA LEU A 319 -21.73 -10.38 14.88
C LEU A 319 -22.37 -9.57 16.01
N GLU A 320 -22.20 -9.98 17.27
CA GLU A 320 -22.62 -9.20 18.43
C GLU A 320 -21.87 -7.86 18.46
N GLN A 321 -22.55 -6.78 18.88
CA GLN A 321 -22.00 -5.43 18.76
C GLN A 321 -20.63 -5.26 19.43
N ALA A 322 -20.44 -5.85 20.61
CA ALA A 322 -19.16 -5.77 21.32
C ALA A 322 -18.03 -6.45 20.54
N GLU A 323 -18.28 -7.60 19.92
CA GLU A 323 -17.29 -8.37 19.15
C GLU A 323 -16.93 -7.66 17.84
N VAL A 324 -17.94 -7.07 17.18
CA VAL A 324 -17.74 -6.23 15.99
C VAL A 324 -16.98 -4.96 16.36
N ALA A 325 -17.36 -4.29 17.45
CA ALA A 325 -16.70 -3.09 17.93
C ALA A 325 -15.21 -3.36 18.25
N GLU A 326 -14.92 -4.45 18.97
CA GLU A 326 -13.55 -4.86 19.25
C GLU A 326 -12.76 -5.11 17.96
N ALA A 327 -13.35 -5.85 17.01
CA ALA A 327 -12.72 -6.12 15.73
C ALA A 327 -12.42 -4.83 14.95
N MET A 328 -13.37 -3.90 14.87
CA MET A 328 -13.19 -2.62 14.19
C MET A 328 -12.11 -1.76 14.86
N LEU A 329 -12.07 -1.70 16.19
CA LEU A 329 -11.01 -1.00 16.92
C LEU A 329 -9.64 -1.61 16.64
N VAL A 330 -9.53 -2.93 16.73
CA VAL A 330 -8.26 -3.63 16.51
C VAL A 330 -7.77 -3.47 15.07
N GLY A 331 -8.66 -3.55 14.08
CA GLY A 331 -8.36 -3.27 12.68
C GLY A 331 -7.84 -1.84 12.48
N TRP A 332 -8.53 -0.85 13.04
CA TRP A 332 -8.13 0.55 12.98
C TRP A 332 -6.78 0.80 13.66
N LEU A 333 -6.57 0.28 14.87
CA LEU A 333 -5.29 0.36 15.59
C LEU A 333 -4.15 -0.29 14.80
N ALA A 334 -4.42 -1.40 14.10
CA ALA A 334 -3.44 -2.09 13.27
C ALA A 334 -3.09 -1.34 11.96
N SER A 335 -3.80 -0.28 11.61
CA SER A 335 -3.58 0.48 10.38
C SER A 335 -2.25 1.26 10.38
N ALA A 336 -1.80 1.65 9.18
CA ALA A 336 -0.55 2.41 9.00
C ALA A 336 -0.56 3.79 9.70
N ALA A 337 -1.75 4.36 9.94
CA ALA A 337 -1.94 5.66 10.56
C ALA A 337 -1.94 5.61 12.09
N GLN A 338 -2.06 4.43 12.69
CA GLN A 338 -2.21 4.24 14.13
C GLN A 338 -1.00 3.49 14.73
N LEU A 339 -1.23 2.39 15.46
CA LEU A 339 -0.16 1.60 16.09
C LEU A 339 0.61 0.74 15.08
N ARG A 340 0.06 0.50 13.88
CA ARG A 340 0.60 -0.45 12.88
C ARG A 340 0.72 -1.88 13.40
N SER A 341 0.01 -2.19 14.47
CA SER A 341 -0.17 -3.53 15.04
C SER A 341 -1.43 -3.59 15.88
N ALA A 342 -1.99 -4.80 16.00
CA ALA A 342 -2.99 -5.08 17.02
C ALA A 342 -2.40 -4.84 18.43
N PRO A 343 -3.22 -4.43 19.40
CA PRO A 343 -2.83 -4.41 20.80
C PRO A 343 -2.47 -5.81 21.29
N ASP A 344 -1.63 -5.89 22.34
CA ASP A 344 -1.30 -7.16 22.98
C ASP A 344 -2.41 -7.59 23.95
N GLU A 345 -3.09 -6.62 24.58
CA GLU A 345 -4.23 -6.83 25.46
C GLU A 345 -5.32 -5.80 25.16
N ILE A 346 -6.57 -6.24 25.22
CA ILE A 346 -7.76 -5.42 24.99
C ILE A 346 -8.90 -5.94 25.89
N GLU A 347 -9.64 -5.03 26.50
CA GLU A 347 -10.72 -5.33 27.44
C GLU A 347 -11.91 -4.41 27.20
N HIS A 348 -13.11 -4.99 27.09
CA HIS A 348 -14.34 -4.22 27.01
C HIS A 348 -14.68 -3.60 28.38
N ARG A 349 -14.69 -2.27 28.44
CA ARG A 349 -14.90 -1.50 29.68
C ARG A 349 -16.36 -1.11 29.91
N GLY A 350 -17.18 -1.14 28.86
CA GLY A 350 -18.61 -0.88 28.97
C GLY A 350 -19.18 -0.20 27.73
N VAL A 351 -20.44 0.21 27.85
CA VAL A 351 -21.20 0.87 26.77
C VAL A 351 -21.69 2.22 27.29
N LEU A 352 -21.42 3.27 26.52
CA LEU A 352 -22.01 4.59 26.72
C LEU A 352 -23.26 4.72 25.85
N HIS A 353 -24.35 5.19 26.45
CA HIS A 353 -25.58 5.46 25.73
C HIS A 353 -25.67 6.94 25.38
N GLY A 354 -25.88 7.22 24.09
CA GLY A 354 -25.93 8.56 23.52
C GLY A 354 -24.94 8.72 22.36
N GLY A 355 -25.37 9.31 21.26
CA GLY A 355 -24.56 9.59 20.08
C GLY A 355 -23.99 11.02 20.06
N PRO A 356 -23.20 11.36 19.03
CA PRO A 356 -22.66 12.69 18.75
C PRO A 356 -23.70 13.82 18.50
N GLY A 357 -24.79 13.93 19.25
CA GLY A 357 -25.74 15.04 19.17
C GLY A 357 -26.85 14.99 20.20
N GLY A 358 -26.78 14.05 21.16
CA GLY A 358 -27.95 13.65 21.96
C GLY A 358 -28.84 12.60 21.26
N GLU A 359 -28.38 12.07 20.12
CA GLU A 359 -29.07 10.99 19.41
C GLU A 359 -28.96 9.64 20.14
N ARG A 360 -29.85 8.72 19.80
CA ARG A 360 -29.90 7.39 20.41
C ARG A 360 -28.83 6.50 19.77
N GLY A 361 -27.85 6.07 20.56
CA GLY A 361 -26.73 5.25 20.07
C GLY A 361 -26.01 4.53 21.22
N ALA A 362 -25.38 3.41 20.92
CA ALA A 362 -24.50 2.67 21.83
C ALA A 362 -23.05 2.82 21.38
N ILE A 363 -22.18 3.32 22.26
CA ILE A 363 -20.75 3.48 22.00
C ILE A 363 -20.00 2.53 22.92
N HIS A 364 -19.27 1.59 22.34
CA HIS A 364 -18.46 0.63 23.08
C HIS A 364 -17.13 1.26 23.46
N VAL A 365 -16.73 1.07 24.71
CA VAL A 365 -15.45 1.56 25.27
C VAL A 365 -14.55 0.37 25.58
N PHE A 366 -13.31 0.46 25.16
CA PHE A 366 -12.28 -0.55 25.37
C PHE A 366 -11.06 0.06 26.04
N GLY A 367 -10.46 -0.66 26.98
CA GLY A 367 -9.08 -0.43 27.39
C GLY A 367 -8.18 -1.32 26.55
N PHE A 368 -7.04 -0.83 26.09
CA PHE A 368 -6.06 -1.65 25.37
C PHE A 368 -4.64 -1.22 25.72
N ARG A 369 -3.67 -2.13 25.55
CA ARG A 369 -2.25 -1.82 25.72
C ARG A 369 -1.36 -2.62 24.78
N VAL A 370 -0.11 -2.17 24.65
CA VAL A 370 0.94 -2.85 23.89
C VAL A 370 2.17 -3.03 24.77
N ASN A 371 2.88 -4.12 24.58
CA ASN A 371 4.05 -4.49 25.33
C ASN A 371 5.34 -3.97 24.66
N ALA A 372 6.41 -3.89 25.44
CA ALA A 372 7.74 -3.65 24.90
C ALA A 372 8.09 -4.71 23.83
N PRO A 373 8.79 -4.34 22.73
CA PRO A 373 9.51 -3.08 22.51
C PRO A 373 8.69 -2.00 21.76
N HIS A 374 7.36 -2.07 21.73
CA HIS A 374 6.56 -1.11 20.99
C HIS A 374 6.69 0.31 21.59
N TRP A 375 6.75 1.36 20.75
CA TRP A 375 6.91 2.76 21.21
C TRP A 375 5.76 3.23 22.13
N ALA A 376 4.58 2.65 21.98
CA ALA A 376 3.43 2.95 22.83
C ALA A 376 3.41 2.18 24.16
N HIS A 377 4.38 1.30 24.45
CA HIS A 377 4.38 0.52 25.70
C HIS A 377 4.54 1.39 26.95
N GLU A 378 5.23 2.53 26.84
CA GLU A 378 5.41 3.48 27.96
C GLU A 378 4.09 4.13 28.40
N ARG A 379 3.03 4.00 27.60
CA ARG A 379 1.72 4.57 27.87
C ARG A 379 0.80 3.63 28.64
N ASP A 380 1.21 2.38 28.85
CA ASP A 380 0.41 1.32 29.49
C ASP A 380 -1.01 1.22 28.88
N TRP A 381 -2.06 1.39 29.69
CA TRP A 381 -3.45 1.34 29.23
C TRP A 381 -3.87 2.61 28.49
N MET A 382 -4.60 2.41 27.38
CA MET A 382 -5.17 3.45 26.54
C MET A 382 -6.65 3.13 26.31
N LEU A 383 -7.46 4.17 26.07
CA LEU A 383 -8.89 4.00 25.81
C LEU A 383 -9.18 4.06 24.31
N GLY A 384 -10.02 3.17 23.84
CA GLY A 384 -10.58 3.17 22.49
C GLY A 384 -12.10 3.20 22.54
N VAL A 385 -12.72 3.91 21.62
CA VAL A 385 -14.19 3.97 21.49
C VAL A 385 -14.62 3.62 20.08
N VAL A 386 -15.75 2.94 19.98
CA VAL A 386 -16.34 2.51 18.71
C VAL A 386 -17.86 2.67 18.73
N GLY A 387 -18.41 3.33 17.72
CA GLY A 387 -19.85 3.57 17.59
C GLY A 387 -20.16 4.97 17.03
N PRO A 388 -21.42 5.42 17.07
CA PRO A 388 -22.55 4.75 17.70
C PRO A 388 -23.08 3.55 16.88
N PHE A 389 -23.54 2.52 17.59
CA PHE A 389 -24.37 1.43 17.09
C PHE A 389 -25.83 1.64 17.48
N ASP A 390 -26.76 0.96 16.80
CA ASP A 390 -28.18 0.95 17.19
C ASP A 390 -28.35 0.17 18.51
N PRO A 391 -28.77 0.80 19.62
CA PRO A 391 -28.89 0.10 20.90
C PRO A 391 -29.94 -1.01 20.92
N ASP A 392 -30.87 -1.04 19.96
CA ASP A 392 -31.91 -2.08 19.86
C ASP A 392 -31.46 -3.26 18.98
N ALA A 393 -30.34 -3.16 18.27
CA ALA A 393 -29.81 -4.21 17.41
C ALA A 393 -28.89 -5.16 18.17
N LEU A 394 -29.22 -6.44 18.26
CA LEU A 394 -28.32 -7.45 18.86
C LEU A 394 -27.12 -7.77 17.96
N PHE A 395 -27.30 -7.65 16.64
CA PHE A 395 -26.29 -7.92 15.63
C PHE A 395 -26.12 -6.70 14.76
N THR A 396 -24.88 -6.42 14.34
CA THR A 396 -24.61 -5.33 13.41
C THR A 396 -23.78 -5.83 12.24
N SER A 397 -24.28 -5.56 11.03
CA SER A 397 -23.55 -5.79 9.79
C SER A 397 -23.06 -4.48 9.17
N THR A 398 -23.57 -3.31 9.55
CA THR A 398 -23.19 -2.04 8.92
C THR A 398 -23.06 -0.91 9.94
N PRO A 399 -21.90 -0.24 10.04
CA PRO A 399 -21.78 1.00 10.81
C PRO A 399 -22.59 2.13 10.14
N GLY A 400 -23.33 2.94 10.92
CA GLY A 400 -24.12 4.06 10.40
C GLY A 400 -23.26 5.25 9.93
N GLU A 401 -23.85 6.26 9.28
CA GLU A 401 -23.12 7.43 8.74
C GLU A 401 -22.37 8.24 9.82
N GLU A 402 -22.82 8.23 11.07
CA GLU A 402 -22.18 8.91 12.19
C GLU A 402 -21.07 8.11 12.88
N PHE A 403 -20.78 6.90 12.39
CA PHE A 403 -19.87 5.98 13.04
C PHE A 403 -18.45 6.52 13.18
N VAL A 404 -17.85 6.25 14.34
CA VAL A 404 -16.50 6.68 14.68
C VAL A 404 -15.73 5.55 15.36
N VAL A 405 -14.43 5.50 15.05
CA VAL A 405 -13.42 4.73 15.76
C VAL A 405 -12.33 5.70 16.17
N GLY A 406 -11.97 5.72 17.45
CA GLY A 406 -10.93 6.61 17.96
C GLY A 406 -10.30 6.10 19.25
N SER A 407 -9.18 6.69 19.64
CA SER A 407 -8.51 6.40 20.91
C SER A 407 -7.97 7.65 21.59
N LEU A 408 -7.89 7.61 22.93
CA LEU A 408 -7.18 8.57 23.77
C LEU A 408 -6.25 7.84 24.74
N TYR A 409 -5.31 8.61 25.29
CA TYR A 409 -4.43 8.15 26.36
C TYR A 409 -5.14 8.25 27.70
N GLU A 410 -5.11 7.17 28.47
CA GLU A 410 -5.51 7.20 29.87
C GLU A 410 -4.37 7.88 30.65
N SER A 411 -4.63 9.02 31.28
CA SER A 411 -3.64 9.55 32.22
C SER A 411 -3.76 8.75 33.52
N ALA A 412 -2.64 8.31 34.10
CA ALA A 412 -2.62 7.56 35.38
C ALA A 412 -3.29 8.29 36.57
N THR A 413 -3.81 9.50 36.36
CA THR A 413 -4.48 10.39 37.31
C THR A 413 -6.00 10.37 37.26
N SER A 414 -6.63 9.76 36.25
CA SER A 414 -8.07 9.82 36.05
C SER A 414 -8.71 8.46 36.30
N GLY A 415 -9.58 8.38 37.32
CA GLY A 415 -10.20 7.14 37.78
C GLY A 415 -11.59 6.87 37.19
N ASP A 416 -12.03 7.66 36.20
CA ASP A 416 -13.36 7.51 35.57
C ASP A 416 -13.27 7.42 34.04
N PRO A 417 -13.31 6.20 33.47
CA PRO A 417 -13.28 5.95 32.03
C PRO A 417 -14.42 6.64 31.27
N THR A 418 -15.53 6.93 31.95
CA THR A 418 -16.69 7.62 31.39
C THR A 418 -16.35 9.07 31.04
N HIS A 419 -15.57 9.74 31.88
CA HIS A 419 -15.17 11.13 31.68
C HIS A 419 -14.25 11.27 30.48
N GLU A 420 -13.23 10.42 30.37
CA GLU A 420 -12.26 10.45 29.26
C GLU A 420 -12.91 10.06 27.92
N ALA A 421 -13.82 9.08 27.92
CA ALA A 421 -14.59 8.75 26.73
C ALA A 421 -15.51 9.91 26.30
N HIS A 422 -16.09 10.65 27.24
CA HIS A 422 -16.83 11.89 26.94
C HIS A 422 -15.94 13.03 26.43
N GLU A 423 -14.68 13.11 26.85
CA GLU A 423 -13.70 14.04 26.27
C GLU A 423 -13.28 13.62 24.86
N LEU A 424 -13.08 12.33 24.60
CA LEU A 424 -12.80 11.82 23.25
C LEU A 424 -13.95 12.14 22.30
N MET A 425 -15.18 11.87 22.72
CA MET A 425 -16.36 12.21 21.94
C MET A 425 -16.48 13.71 21.66
N ARG A 426 -16.12 14.58 22.62
CA ARG A 426 -16.08 16.04 22.41
C ARG A 426 -14.99 16.44 21.42
N SER A 427 -13.77 15.94 21.60
CA SER A 427 -12.64 16.23 20.71
C SER A 427 -12.88 15.80 19.26
N MET A 428 -13.62 14.71 19.03
CA MET A 428 -13.99 14.23 17.69
C MET A 428 -15.12 15.04 17.04
N ARG A 429 -16.01 15.68 17.82
CA ARG A 429 -16.97 16.66 17.28
C ARG A 429 -16.27 17.93 16.84
N ASP A 430 -15.37 18.46 17.67
CA ASP A 430 -14.69 19.73 17.40
C ASP A 430 -13.76 19.65 16.16
N THR A 431 -13.27 18.47 15.81
CA THR A 431 -12.48 18.24 14.58
C THR A 431 -13.34 18.10 13.32
N ARG A 432 -14.63 17.75 13.44
CA ARG A 432 -15.60 17.73 12.32
C ARG A 432 -16.12 19.12 11.95
N ASP A 433 -16.23 20.03 12.93
CA ASP A 433 -16.75 21.39 12.73
C ASP A 433 -15.67 22.44 12.38
N GLY A 434 -14.39 22.03 12.29
CA GLY A 434 -13.29 22.87 11.81
C GLY A 434 -13.22 22.89 10.27
N PRO A 435 -12.75 23.99 9.63
CA PRO A 435 -12.67 24.05 8.18
C PRO A 435 -11.68 22.99 7.68
N LEU A 436 -12.17 22.06 6.87
CA LEU A 436 -11.39 21.09 6.10
C LEU A 436 -10.16 21.78 5.49
N ARG A 437 -8.96 21.39 5.92
CA ARG A 437 -7.68 21.81 5.35
C ARG A 437 -6.99 20.64 4.67
#